data_AF-A0A6N8GP49-F1
#
_entry.id   AF-A0A6N8GP49-F1
#
_cell.length_a   1.000
_cell.length_b   1.000
_cell.length_c   1.000
_cell.angle_alpha   90.00
_cell.angle_beta   90.00
_cell.angle_gamma   90.00
#
_symmetry.space_group_name_H-M   'P 1'
#
loop_
_entity.id
_entity.type
_entity.pdbx_description
1 polymer ?
#
loop_
_entity_poly.entity_id
_entity_poly.type
_entity_poly.pdbx_seq_one_letter_code
_entity_poly.pdbx_strand_id
1 'polypeptide(L)'
;MIPNITKGDKPVGLMKYLVGPGRANEHTDPHLVGGSPLIMAWYDDVQLNEEAAVSIAREIDLNRRSFGVDADAKHIWHCSLSIPYQDREVTDQEWADIAQRFMDEMDFTDAGAKAPCQWVAVHHGRSTKGNDHIHIMASTIRGDGTKWNWGNDFTRAQKAARGIEKDFNLFQLGNHSERWLQEGEVRRDSTREPTRFALERTVRACAVAADTEAQFVRRMRRANLLVHPRFAAGTDSVVTGYSVAERPPKGMRPLWFGGGKLAQDLTLPSLRTRWPDEPTVAQEASEEWMAAKRHRRIVHPDAPGAVLDEVTARRLADELREVRRRLVKLAPDDHQAWAHAAREASGVFAAWSHATEDGQGPLGRTARTLARSAHRSGLKITTPLEAPLRTSGTTAFLLAVTKAPSPMAQALIMNQMLRMTRAFQDMHQANKELRETQLIVDTFRQHLSVVAEPLPEVEPSSPKRSAAHAGPARARGALRETQGPTVEHPYVDRTSRTDHGMEL
;
A
#
# COMPACT_ATOMS: atom_id res chain seq x y z
N MET A 1 -4.32 -8.59 -12.77
CA MET A 1 -3.39 -9.09 -13.80
C MET A 1 -2.49 -7.98 -14.37
N ILE A 2 -1.19 -8.27 -14.57
CA ILE A 2 -0.23 -7.34 -15.21
C ILE A 2 0.50 -8.04 -16.37
N PRO A 3 0.39 -7.52 -17.61
CA PRO A 3 1.19 -7.96 -18.76
C PRO A 3 2.53 -7.22 -18.83
N ASN A 4 3.61 -7.94 -19.13
CA ASN A 4 4.94 -7.36 -19.38
C ASN A 4 5.55 -7.92 -20.68
N ILE A 5 5.84 -7.07 -21.67
CA ILE A 5 6.24 -7.49 -23.03
C ILE A 5 7.73 -7.23 -23.31
N THR A 6 8.40 -8.20 -23.91
CA THR A 6 9.75 -8.11 -24.47
C THR A 6 9.79 -8.65 -25.91
N LYS A 7 10.83 -8.28 -26.69
CA LYS A 7 10.90 -8.50 -28.15
C LYS A 7 12.32 -8.95 -28.56
N GLY A 8 12.46 -10.12 -29.18
CA GLY A 8 13.74 -10.79 -29.41
C GLY A 8 13.81 -11.70 -30.64
N ASP A 9 14.86 -12.50 -30.67
CA ASP A 9 15.47 -13.20 -31.83
C ASP A 9 15.82 -14.68 -31.55
N LYS A 10 15.80 -15.11 -30.27
CA LYS A 10 16.37 -16.39 -29.82
C LYS A 10 15.33 -17.30 -29.16
N PRO A 11 14.45 -17.98 -29.93
CA PRO A 11 13.39 -18.82 -29.37
C PRO A 11 13.92 -19.95 -28.48
N VAL A 12 15.00 -20.63 -28.90
CA VAL A 12 15.63 -21.71 -28.10
C VAL A 12 16.20 -21.18 -26.78
N GLY A 13 16.83 -19.99 -26.81
CA GLY A 13 17.37 -19.36 -25.60
C GLY A 13 16.28 -18.88 -24.64
N LEU A 14 15.12 -18.47 -25.16
CA LEU A 14 13.95 -18.13 -24.35
C LEU A 14 13.31 -19.39 -23.75
N MET A 15 12.99 -20.41 -24.56
CA MET A 15 12.32 -21.61 -24.05
C MET A 15 13.15 -22.33 -22.98
N LYS A 16 14.47 -22.42 -23.16
CA LYS A 16 15.38 -22.96 -22.12
C LYS A 16 15.39 -22.14 -20.83
N TYR A 17 15.10 -20.84 -20.88
CA TYR A 17 14.93 -20.01 -19.68
C TYR A 17 13.57 -20.27 -19.01
N LEU A 18 12.49 -20.46 -19.79
CA LEU A 18 11.15 -20.75 -19.25
C LEU A 18 11.11 -22.11 -18.51
N VAL A 19 11.64 -23.18 -19.14
CA VAL A 19 11.65 -24.51 -18.51
C VAL A 19 12.70 -24.67 -17.40
N GLY A 20 13.67 -23.74 -17.33
CA GLY A 20 14.64 -23.68 -16.25
C GLY A 20 14.10 -22.99 -14.99
N PRO A 21 14.85 -22.96 -13.88
CA PRO A 21 14.43 -22.32 -12.63
C PRO A 21 14.34 -20.78 -12.67
N GLY A 22 14.70 -20.15 -13.80
CA GLY A 22 14.87 -18.70 -13.91
C GLY A 22 16.29 -18.23 -13.60
N ARG A 23 16.47 -16.94 -13.28
CA ARG A 23 17.78 -16.31 -12.99
C ARG A 23 18.09 -16.12 -11.50
N ALA A 24 17.07 -16.13 -10.67
CA ALA A 24 17.09 -15.98 -9.21
C ALA A 24 16.16 -17.01 -8.55
N ASN A 25 15.99 -18.18 -9.20
CA ASN A 25 15.06 -19.24 -8.84
C ASN A 25 13.61 -18.74 -8.74
N GLU A 26 13.17 -17.96 -9.72
CA GLU A 26 11.81 -17.41 -9.80
C GLU A 26 10.74 -18.34 -10.37
N HIS A 27 11.12 -19.46 -11.01
CA HIS A 27 10.17 -20.48 -11.49
C HIS A 27 10.14 -21.65 -10.50
N THR A 28 8.95 -22.08 -10.10
CA THR A 28 8.76 -23.13 -9.08
C THR A 28 8.27 -24.46 -9.63
N ASP A 29 7.43 -24.41 -10.67
CA ASP A 29 6.84 -25.58 -11.33
C ASP A 29 6.60 -25.22 -12.81
N PRO A 30 7.58 -25.50 -13.72
CA PRO A 30 7.49 -25.11 -15.12
C PRO A 30 6.79 -26.18 -15.98
N HIS A 31 5.52 -25.97 -16.31
CA HIS A 31 4.71 -26.85 -17.17
C HIS A 31 3.94 -26.08 -18.25
N LEU A 32 3.38 -26.79 -19.24
CA LEU A 32 2.53 -26.17 -20.26
C LEU A 32 1.11 -25.95 -19.75
N VAL A 33 0.51 -24.82 -20.12
CA VAL A 33 -0.93 -24.56 -19.93
C VAL A 33 -1.63 -24.10 -21.21
N GLY A 34 -0.92 -23.98 -22.34
CA GLY A 34 -1.56 -23.63 -23.60
C GLY A 34 -0.57 -23.36 -24.71
N GLY A 35 -1.06 -23.33 -25.95
CA GLY A 35 -0.20 -23.16 -27.11
C GLY A 35 -0.90 -23.55 -28.41
N SER A 36 -0.11 -23.56 -29.49
CA SER A 36 -0.59 -24.00 -30.80
C SER A 36 -0.90 -25.51 -30.82
N PRO A 37 -1.90 -26.00 -31.58
CA PRO A 37 -2.39 -27.38 -31.46
C PRO A 37 -1.33 -28.48 -31.59
N LEU A 38 -0.33 -28.31 -32.46
CA LEU A 38 0.78 -29.26 -32.63
C LEU A 38 1.73 -29.32 -31.42
N ILE A 39 1.86 -28.21 -30.68
CA ILE A 39 2.68 -28.16 -29.48
C ILE A 39 1.94 -28.87 -28.34
N MET A 40 0.66 -28.57 -28.13
CA MET A 40 -0.12 -29.21 -27.07
C MET A 40 -0.23 -30.74 -27.31
N ALA A 41 -0.59 -31.14 -28.53
CA ALA A 41 -0.76 -32.56 -28.89
C ALA A 41 0.50 -33.43 -28.73
N TRP A 42 1.70 -32.85 -28.60
CA TRP A 42 2.96 -33.58 -28.44
C TRP A 42 3.64 -33.35 -27.08
N TYR A 43 3.21 -32.35 -26.29
CA TYR A 43 3.93 -31.93 -25.08
C TYR A 43 3.06 -31.64 -23.83
N ASP A 44 1.73 -31.79 -23.89
CA ASP A 44 0.80 -31.55 -22.75
C ASP A 44 1.25 -32.26 -21.45
N ASP A 45 1.33 -33.60 -21.48
CA ASP A 45 1.62 -34.46 -20.31
C ASP A 45 3.11 -34.59 -19.96
N VAL A 46 4.01 -33.82 -20.61
CA VAL A 46 5.46 -34.07 -20.56
C VAL A 46 6.18 -33.10 -19.63
N GLN A 47 6.92 -33.62 -18.65
CA GLN A 47 7.85 -32.78 -17.86
C GLN A 47 8.81 -32.04 -18.78
N LEU A 48 8.75 -30.71 -18.76
CA LEU A 48 9.48 -29.82 -19.67
C LEU A 48 10.98 -29.85 -19.41
N ASN A 49 11.67 -30.76 -20.09
CA ASN A 49 13.12 -30.85 -20.08
C ASN A 49 13.76 -29.98 -21.18
N GLU A 50 15.10 -29.90 -21.19
CA GLU A 50 15.86 -29.07 -22.12
C GLU A 50 15.71 -29.49 -23.60
N GLU A 51 15.42 -30.77 -23.87
CA GLU A 51 15.19 -31.30 -25.22
C GLU A 51 13.79 -30.95 -25.74
N ALA A 52 12.76 -31.10 -24.89
CA ALA A 52 11.41 -30.62 -25.18
C ALA A 52 11.41 -29.10 -25.46
N ALA A 53 12.16 -28.31 -24.66
CA ALA A 53 12.33 -26.88 -24.88
C ALA A 53 12.99 -26.54 -26.23
N VAL A 54 13.98 -27.31 -26.68
CA VAL A 54 14.59 -27.14 -28.02
C VAL A 54 13.57 -27.46 -29.12
N SER A 55 12.76 -28.50 -28.95
CA SER A 55 11.78 -28.94 -29.95
C SER A 55 10.59 -27.97 -30.06
N ILE A 56 10.01 -27.54 -28.94
CA ILE A 56 8.95 -26.51 -28.89
C ILE A 56 9.45 -25.19 -29.49
N ALA A 57 10.67 -24.77 -29.17
CA ALA A 57 11.26 -23.56 -29.75
C ALA A 57 11.51 -23.67 -31.26
N ARG A 58 11.86 -24.86 -31.77
CA ARG A 58 11.99 -25.11 -33.22
C ARG A 58 10.65 -25.06 -33.92
N GLU A 59 9.59 -25.59 -33.30
CA GLU A 59 8.25 -25.58 -33.85
C GLU A 59 7.71 -24.15 -33.95
N ILE A 60 7.86 -23.35 -32.89
CA ILE A 60 7.50 -21.91 -32.90
C ILE A 60 8.28 -21.12 -33.98
N ASP A 61 9.53 -21.48 -34.22
CA ASP A 61 10.35 -20.89 -35.29
C ASP A 61 9.99 -21.37 -36.71
N LEU A 62 9.17 -22.42 -36.88
CA LEU A 62 8.91 -23.12 -38.15
C LEU A 62 8.57 -22.15 -39.28
N ASN A 63 7.60 -21.26 -39.10
CA ASN A 63 7.18 -20.30 -40.12
C ASN A 63 8.34 -19.39 -40.56
N ARG A 64 9.17 -18.90 -39.62
CA ARG A 64 10.31 -18.04 -39.95
C ARG A 64 11.30 -18.75 -40.87
N ARG A 65 11.63 -20.01 -40.57
CA ARG A 65 12.56 -20.81 -41.41
C ARG A 65 11.92 -21.20 -42.75
N SER A 66 10.65 -21.61 -42.77
CA SER A 66 9.92 -21.98 -44.01
C SER A 66 9.79 -20.82 -44.99
N PHE A 67 9.54 -19.60 -44.51
CA PHE A 67 9.43 -18.39 -45.34
C PHE A 67 10.76 -17.63 -45.50
N GLY A 68 11.90 -18.22 -45.10
CA GLY A 68 13.23 -17.64 -45.30
C GLY A 68 13.48 -16.31 -44.60
N VAL A 69 12.73 -16.00 -43.54
CA VAL A 69 12.87 -14.73 -42.81
C VAL A 69 14.16 -14.78 -41.98
N ASP A 70 14.92 -13.69 -42.03
CA ASP A 70 16.17 -13.48 -41.28
C ASP A 70 16.04 -13.87 -39.80
N ALA A 71 17.05 -14.58 -39.28
CA ALA A 71 17.11 -15.07 -37.91
C ALA A 71 17.53 -13.96 -36.91
N ASP A 72 18.36 -13.01 -37.33
CA ASP A 72 18.79 -11.89 -36.48
C ASP A 72 17.72 -10.77 -36.43
N ALA A 73 16.77 -10.78 -37.38
CA ALA A 73 15.57 -9.95 -37.31
C ALA A 73 14.67 -10.40 -36.15
N LYS A 74 14.26 -9.45 -35.30
CA LYS A 74 13.35 -9.74 -34.18
C LYS A 74 12.02 -10.30 -34.68
N HIS A 75 11.76 -11.55 -34.31
CA HIS A 75 10.59 -12.33 -34.71
C HIS A 75 9.93 -13.04 -33.52
N ILE A 76 10.50 -12.98 -32.31
CA ILE A 76 9.92 -13.54 -31.09
C ILE A 76 9.30 -12.44 -30.24
N TRP A 77 8.01 -12.57 -29.98
CA TRP A 77 7.25 -11.81 -29.00
C TRP A 77 7.17 -12.64 -27.71
N HIS A 78 7.47 -12.02 -26.56
CA HIS A 78 7.41 -12.68 -25.26
C HIS A 78 6.67 -11.79 -24.27
N CYS A 79 5.66 -12.33 -23.61
CA CYS A 79 4.93 -11.64 -22.56
C CYS A 79 4.70 -12.54 -21.35
N SER A 80 5.00 -12.05 -20.15
CA SER A 80 4.50 -12.68 -18.93
C SER A 80 3.22 -12.02 -18.44
N LEU A 81 2.26 -12.84 -18.00
CA LEU A 81 1.05 -12.43 -17.31
C LEU A 81 1.20 -12.82 -15.83
N SER A 82 0.89 -11.90 -14.93
CA SER A 82 1.00 -12.16 -13.49
C SER A 82 -0.23 -11.70 -12.71
N ILE A 83 -0.59 -12.49 -11.69
CA ILE A 83 -1.69 -12.28 -10.75
C ILE A 83 -1.05 -12.01 -9.37
N PRO A 84 -1.49 -10.97 -8.63
CA PRO A 84 -0.89 -10.64 -7.34
C PRO A 84 -1.30 -11.67 -6.27
N TYR A 85 -0.40 -12.01 -5.34
CA TYR A 85 -0.67 -13.09 -4.36
C TYR A 85 -1.88 -12.84 -3.42
N GLN A 86 -2.44 -11.63 -3.38
CA GLN A 86 -3.68 -11.34 -2.65
C GLN A 86 -4.96 -11.83 -3.37
N ASP A 87 -4.87 -12.07 -4.69
CA ASP A 87 -6.00 -12.51 -5.51
C ASP A 87 -6.43 -13.93 -5.14
N ARG A 88 -7.52 -14.41 -5.75
CA ARG A 88 -7.88 -15.82 -5.63
C ARG A 88 -6.81 -16.72 -6.28
N GLU A 89 -6.77 -17.98 -5.85
CA GLU A 89 -6.04 -19.01 -6.57
C GLU A 89 -6.69 -19.26 -7.94
N VAL A 90 -5.86 -19.61 -8.93
CA VAL A 90 -6.23 -19.85 -10.32
C VAL A 90 -5.68 -21.20 -10.70
N THR A 91 -6.53 -22.05 -11.27
CA THR A 91 -6.17 -23.41 -11.69
C THR A 91 -5.49 -23.43 -13.05
N ASP A 92 -4.77 -24.50 -13.39
CA ASP A 92 -4.09 -24.62 -14.69
C ASP A 92 -5.04 -24.57 -15.88
N GLN A 93 -6.27 -25.09 -15.75
CA GLN A 93 -7.33 -24.94 -16.75
C GLN A 93 -7.77 -23.47 -16.90
N GLU A 94 -7.91 -22.73 -15.81
CA GLU A 94 -8.22 -21.30 -15.89
C GLU A 94 -7.05 -20.52 -16.48
N TRP A 95 -5.81 -20.90 -16.20
CA TRP A 95 -4.63 -20.34 -16.85
C TRP A 95 -4.58 -20.65 -18.35
N ALA A 96 -5.05 -21.84 -18.77
CA ALA A 96 -5.23 -22.20 -20.17
C ALA A 96 -6.26 -21.31 -20.87
N ASP A 97 -7.45 -21.17 -20.28
CA ASP A 97 -8.54 -20.34 -20.78
C ASP A 97 -8.12 -18.86 -20.84
N ILE A 98 -7.39 -18.39 -19.83
CA ILE A 98 -6.76 -17.05 -19.78
C ILE A 98 -5.75 -16.87 -20.91
N ALA A 99 -4.86 -17.84 -21.13
CA ALA A 99 -3.80 -17.76 -22.13
C ALA A 99 -4.37 -17.77 -23.55
N GLN A 100 -5.29 -18.70 -23.84
CA GLN A 100 -5.98 -18.80 -25.13
C GLN A 100 -6.67 -17.49 -25.46
N ARG A 101 -7.57 -17.01 -24.59
CA ARG A 101 -8.31 -15.76 -24.81
C ARG A 101 -7.39 -14.55 -24.96
N PHE A 102 -6.32 -14.47 -24.16
CA PHE A 102 -5.36 -13.38 -24.26
C PHE A 102 -4.70 -13.36 -25.65
N MET A 103 -4.42 -14.53 -26.23
CA MET A 103 -3.84 -14.66 -27.57
C MET A 103 -4.86 -14.40 -28.69
N ASP A 104 -6.14 -14.71 -28.47
CA ASP A 104 -7.26 -14.30 -29.33
C ASP A 104 -7.39 -12.77 -29.39
N GLU A 105 -7.51 -12.10 -28.23
CA GLU A 105 -7.58 -10.63 -28.15
C GLU A 105 -6.29 -9.94 -28.67
N MET A 106 -5.18 -10.67 -28.74
CA MET A 106 -3.90 -10.23 -29.30
C MET A 106 -3.70 -10.57 -30.79
N ASP A 107 -4.70 -11.12 -31.49
CA ASP A 107 -4.65 -11.44 -32.94
C ASP A 107 -3.53 -12.42 -33.31
N PHE A 108 -3.14 -13.32 -32.38
CA PHE A 108 -2.14 -14.37 -32.63
C PHE A 108 -2.76 -15.70 -33.10
N THR A 109 -4.02 -15.97 -32.80
CA THR A 109 -4.74 -17.22 -33.11
C THR A 109 -5.56 -17.11 -34.40
N ASP A 110 -6.27 -18.18 -34.74
CA ASP A 110 -7.24 -18.31 -35.84
C ASP A 110 -8.64 -17.75 -35.50
N ALA A 111 -8.87 -17.26 -34.27
CA ALA A 111 -10.05 -16.47 -33.92
C ALA A 111 -10.13 -15.11 -34.67
N GLY A 112 -9.01 -14.66 -35.26
CA GLY A 112 -8.92 -13.48 -36.11
C GLY A 112 -8.93 -13.81 -37.60
N ALA A 113 -9.26 -12.83 -38.44
CA ALA A 113 -9.32 -12.97 -39.91
C ALA A 113 -7.95 -13.04 -40.61
N LYS A 114 -6.90 -13.56 -39.96
CA LYS A 114 -5.52 -13.70 -40.48
C LYS A 114 -4.99 -15.08 -40.12
N ALA A 115 -4.03 -15.61 -40.88
CA ALA A 115 -3.41 -16.89 -40.54
C ALA A 115 -2.80 -16.85 -39.12
N PRO A 116 -2.92 -17.93 -38.31
CA PRO A 116 -2.39 -17.94 -36.95
C PRO A 116 -0.86 -17.84 -36.93
N CYS A 117 -0.36 -17.36 -35.79
CA CYS A 117 1.03 -17.44 -35.37
C CYS A 117 1.24 -18.69 -34.50
N GLN A 118 2.46 -19.23 -34.50
CA GLN A 118 2.84 -20.25 -33.53
C GLN A 118 3.14 -19.62 -32.15
N TRP A 119 2.70 -20.26 -31.08
CA TRP A 119 2.85 -19.80 -29.71
C TRP A 119 2.76 -20.93 -28.66
N VAL A 120 3.25 -20.64 -27.46
CA VAL A 120 3.15 -21.49 -26.26
C VAL A 120 3.04 -20.63 -24.99
N ALA A 121 2.36 -21.13 -23.97
CA ALA A 121 2.29 -20.59 -22.62
C ALA A 121 2.80 -21.62 -21.61
N VAL A 122 3.81 -21.21 -20.84
CA VAL A 122 4.41 -21.99 -19.74
C VAL A 122 3.92 -21.38 -18.42
N HIS A 123 3.30 -22.18 -17.56
CA HIS A 123 3.01 -21.80 -16.17
C HIS A 123 4.26 -22.08 -15.33
N HIS A 124 4.57 -21.21 -14.36
CA HIS A 124 5.73 -21.34 -13.48
C HIS A 124 5.35 -21.47 -11.99
N GLY A 125 4.05 -21.40 -11.66
CA GLY A 125 3.53 -21.23 -10.32
C GLY A 125 3.87 -19.88 -9.68
N ARG A 126 4.08 -19.90 -8.36
CA ARG A 126 4.32 -18.69 -7.56
C ARG A 126 5.78 -18.25 -7.59
N SER A 127 6.01 -17.09 -8.19
CA SER A 127 7.29 -16.37 -8.11
C SER A 127 7.75 -16.12 -6.66
N THR A 128 9.02 -15.77 -6.46
CA THR A 128 9.65 -15.43 -5.16
C THR A 128 8.99 -14.30 -4.34
N LYS A 129 7.89 -13.71 -4.82
CA LYS A 129 7.08 -12.70 -4.13
C LYS A 129 5.65 -13.17 -3.79
N GLY A 130 5.33 -14.42 -4.14
CA GLY A 130 4.02 -15.06 -4.04
C GLY A 130 3.12 -14.85 -5.27
N ASN A 131 3.48 -13.96 -6.20
CA ASN A 131 2.66 -13.69 -7.39
C ASN A 131 2.69 -14.89 -8.32
N ASP A 132 1.51 -15.34 -8.74
CA ASP A 132 1.31 -16.44 -9.67
C ASP A 132 1.44 -15.95 -11.11
N HIS A 133 2.07 -16.73 -12.00
CA HIS A 133 2.43 -16.20 -13.34
C HIS A 133 2.69 -17.25 -14.43
N ILE A 134 2.25 -16.90 -15.64
CA ILE A 134 2.56 -17.61 -16.89
C ILE A 134 3.46 -16.76 -17.78
N HIS A 135 4.24 -17.43 -18.64
CA HIS A 135 5.10 -16.84 -19.67
C HIS A 135 4.69 -17.35 -21.05
N ILE A 136 4.31 -16.41 -21.92
CA ILE A 136 3.85 -16.68 -23.28
C ILE A 136 4.94 -16.29 -24.27
N MET A 137 5.37 -17.23 -25.11
CA MET A 137 6.24 -17.00 -26.25
C MET A 137 5.45 -17.20 -27.55
N ALA A 138 5.57 -16.27 -28.49
CA ALA A 138 4.95 -16.34 -29.81
C ALA A 138 5.90 -15.90 -30.92
N SER A 139 5.82 -16.56 -32.07
CA SER A 139 6.48 -16.13 -33.31
C SER A 139 5.61 -15.10 -34.02
N THR A 140 6.18 -13.95 -34.38
CA THR A 140 5.46 -12.92 -35.14
C THR A 140 5.40 -13.21 -36.65
N ILE A 141 5.75 -14.43 -37.08
CA ILE A 141 5.60 -14.89 -38.47
C ILE A 141 4.39 -15.85 -38.51
N ARG A 142 3.36 -15.44 -39.25
CA ARG A 142 2.10 -16.21 -39.42
C ARG A 142 2.31 -17.41 -40.36
N GLY A 143 1.35 -18.33 -40.36
CA GLY A 143 1.35 -19.50 -41.26
C GLY A 143 1.30 -19.17 -42.75
N ASP A 144 0.92 -17.94 -43.12
CA ASP A 144 0.97 -17.39 -44.50
C ASP A 144 2.26 -16.61 -44.82
N GLY A 145 3.22 -16.57 -43.88
CA GLY A 145 4.48 -15.83 -44.00
C GLY A 145 4.37 -14.33 -43.73
N THR A 146 3.17 -13.79 -43.52
CA THR A 146 2.99 -12.39 -43.17
C THR A 146 3.39 -12.11 -41.72
N LYS A 147 3.72 -10.86 -41.41
CA LYS A 147 4.20 -10.46 -40.07
C LYS A 147 3.04 -9.95 -39.21
N TRP A 148 2.96 -10.46 -37.98
CA TRP A 148 2.08 -9.93 -36.94
C TRP A 148 2.46 -8.48 -36.59
N ASN A 149 1.46 -7.63 -36.36
CA ASN A 149 1.68 -6.20 -36.17
C ASN A 149 2.02 -5.86 -34.71
N TRP A 150 3.27 -5.44 -34.49
CA TRP A 150 3.80 -4.93 -33.22
C TRP A 150 3.15 -3.62 -32.74
N GLY A 151 2.47 -2.88 -33.63
CA GLY A 151 1.86 -1.59 -33.33
C GLY A 151 0.85 -1.66 -32.18
N ASN A 152 1.02 -0.79 -31.18
CA ASN A 152 0.19 -0.69 -29.98
C ASN A 152 0.06 -1.99 -29.16
N ASP A 153 1.04 -2.90 -29.23
CA ASP A 153 0.96 -4.21 -28.56
C ASP A 153 0.82 -4.11 -27.03
N PHE A 154 1.56 -3.21 -26.36
CA PHE A 154 1.36 -2.90 -24.95
C PHE A 154 -0.07 -2.44 -24.62
N THR A 155 -0.67 -1.58 -25.45
CA THR A 155 -2.03 -1.07 -25.24
C THR A 155 -3.08 -2.16 -25.43
N ARG A 156 -2.91 -3.02 -26.45
CA ARG A 156 -3.79 -4.16 -26.72
C ARG A 156 -3.70 -5.23 -25.62
N ALA A 157 -2.49 -5.60 -25.21
CA ALA A 157 -2.27 -6.52 -24.09
C ALA A 157 -2.87 -5.99 -22.78
N GLN A 158 -2.70 -4.69 -22.51
CA GLN A 158 -3.29 -4.08 -21.31
C GLN A 158 -4.83 -4.03 -21.39
N LYS A 159 -5.42 -3.85 -22.58
CA LYS A 159 -6.87 -3.98 -22.78
C LYS A 159 -7.36 -5.41 -22.53
N ALA A 160 -6.70 -6.42 -23.12
CA ALA A 160 -7.05 -7.83 -22.96
C ALA A 160 -7.00 -8.26 -21.48
N ALA A 161 -5.91 -7.90 -20.77
CA ALA A 161 -5.80 -8.16 -19.33
C ALA A 161 -6.94 -7.53 -18.49
N ARG A 162 -7.47 -6.36 -18.90
CA ARG A 162 -8.62 -5.69 -18.24
C ARG A 162 -9.98 -6.30 -18.61
N GLY A 163 -10.06 -7.09 -19.67
CA GLY A 163 -11.21 -7.95 -19.98
C GLY A 163 -11.14 -9.23 -19.16
N ILE A 164 -10.00 -9.92 -19.20
CA ILE A 164 -9.72 -11.15 -18.45
C ILE A 164 -9.98 -10.97 -16.95
N GLU A 165 -9.53 -9.87 -16.35
CA GLU A 165 -9.79 -9.57 -14.93
C GLU A 165 -11.28 -9.53 -14.55
N LYS A 166 -12.18 -9.23 -15.48
CA LYS A 166 -13.63 -9.19 -15.23
C LYS A 166 -14.22 -10.57 -15.33
N ASP A 167 -13.99 -11.23 -16.45
CA ASP A 167 -14.76 -12.41 -16.82
C ASP A 167 -14.26 -13.67 -16.06
N PHE A 168 -13.00 -13.66 -15.59
CA PHE A 168 -12.46 -14.65 -14.64
C PHE A 168 -12.59 -14.21 -13.17
N ASN A 169 -13.27 -13.08 -12.88
CA ASN A 169 -13.46 -12.54 -11.53
C ASN A 169 -12.17 -12.47 -10.70
N LEU A 170 -11.15 -11.80 -11.25
CA LEU A 170 -9.86 -11.52 -10.61
C LEU A 170 -9.84 -10.08 -10.08
N PHE A 171 -8.76 -9.66 -9.42
CA PHE A 171 -8.58 -8.23 -9.12
C PHE A 171 -8.36 -7.41 -10.40
N GLN A 172 -9.47 -6.84 -10.89
CA GLN A 172 -9.51 -5.71 -11.80
C GLN A 172 -8.62 -4.59 -11.26
N LEU A 173 -7.52 -4.28 -11.93
CA LEU A 173 -6.67 -3.17 -11.49
C LEU A 173 -7.28 -1.86 -12.00
N GLY A 174 -7.52 -0.93 -11.08
CA GLY A 174 -8.13 0.37 -11.39
C GLY A 174 -7.25 1.28 -12.25
N ASN A 175 -7.75 2.48 -12.52
CA ASN A 175 -6.99 3.54 -13.18
C ASN A 175 -5.84 4.11 -12.31
N HIS A 176 -5.64 3.59 -11.10
CA HIS A 176 -4.75 4.15 -10.07
C HIS A 176 -3.53 3.25 -9.81
N SER A 177 -2.36 3.84 -9.52
CA SER A 177 -1.12 3.07 -9.38
C SER A 177 -0.99 2.36 -8.02
N GLU A 178 -1.46 1.11 -7.97
CA GLU A 178 -1.35 0.27 -6.79
C GLU A 178 -0.02 -0.50 -6.74
N ARG A 179 0.66 -0.43 -5.58
CA ARG A 179 1.77 -1.33 -5.25
C ARG A 179 1.31 -2.30 -4.18
N TRP A 180 0.90 -3.49 -4.61
CA TRP A 180 0.63 -4.64 -3.75
C TRP A 180 1.74 -4.90 -2.73
N LEU A 181 1.40 -5.54 -1.60
CA LEU A 181 2.39 -6.13 -0.70
C LEU A 181 3.14 -7.27 -1.43
N GLN A 182 4.05 -7.93 -0.75
CA GLN A 182 4.65 -9.20 -1.18
C GLN A 182 4.31 -10.27 -0.13
N GLU A 183 4.34 -11.56 -0.49
CA GLU A 183 4.02 -12.64 0.46
C GLU A 183 4.85 -12.55 1.75
N GLY A 184 6.15 -12.27 1.63
CA GLY A 184 7.05 -12.03 2.77
C GLY A 184 6.81 -10.73 3.55
N GLU A 185 6.03 -9.78 3.01
CA GLU A 185 5.51 -8.62 3.77
C GLU A 185 4.27 -9.00 4.61
N VAL A 186 3.48 -10.02 4.20
CA VAL A 186 2.32 -10.50 4.97
C VAL A 186 2.66 -11.61 5.95
N ARG A 187 3.44 -12.63 5.55
CA ARG A 187 3.84 -13.75 6.44
C ARG A 187 4.62 -13.28 7.67
N ARG A 188 5.23 -12.11 7.61
CA ARG A 188 5.97 -11.49 8.72
C ARG A 188 5.09 -10.75 9.72
N ASP A 189 3.97 -10.18 9.26
CA ASP A 189 3.09 -9.29 10.03
C ASP A 189 1.65 -9.86 10.10
N SER A 190 1.48 -11.18 10.00
CA SER A 190 0.18 -11.86 9.82
C SER A 190 -0.83 -11.64 10.96
N THR A 191 -0.38 -11.10 12.10
CA THR A 191 -1.19 -10.77 13.28
C THR A 191 -1.35 -9.25 13.53
N ARG A 192 -0.88 -8.37 12.63
CA ARG A 192 -0.90 -6.90 12.78
C ARG A 192 -1.26 -6.19 11.46
N GLU A 193 -1.41 -4.87 11.44
CA GLU A 193 -1.30 -4.11 10.17
C GLU A 193 0.12 -4.35 9.60
N PRO A 194 0.27 -4.75 8.32
CA PRO A 194 1.59 -4.89 7.69
C PRO A 194 2.44 -3.64 7.89
N THR A 195 3.70 -3.79 8.27
CA THR A 195 4.59 -2.69 8.69
C THR A 195 4.67 -1.57 7.65
N ARG A 196 4.63 -1.93 6.37
CA ARG A 196 4.60 -0.99 5.23
C ARG A 196 3.34 -0.12 5.20
N PHE A 197 2.19 -0.68 5.57
CA PHE A 197 0.90 0.01 5.62
C PHE A 197 0.81 0.96 6.83
N ALA A 198 1.31 0.55 8.01
CA ALA A 198 1.44 1.42 9.18
C ALA A 198 2.41 2.59 8.95
N LEU A 199 3.54 2.34 8.27
CA LEU A 199 4.48 3.37 7.84
C LEU A 199 3.89 4.31 6.79
N GLU A 200 3.19 3.79 5.78
CA GLU A 200 2.52 4.62 4.76
C GLU A 200 1.54 5.61 5.40
N ARG A 201 0.69 5.11 6.32
CA ARG A 201 -0.26 5.89 7.10
C ARG A 201 0.43 6.96 7.94
N THR A 202 1.42 6.59 8.74
CA THR A 202 2.13 7.53 9.63
C THR A 202 2.91 8.60 8.86
N VAL A 203 3.63 8.22 7.80
CA VAL A 203 4.36 9.16 6.93
C VAL A 203 3.41 10.09 6.20
N ARG A 204 2.25 9.60 5.74
CA ARG A 204 1.23 10.40 5.07
C ARG A 204 0.60 11.45 5.99
N ALA A 205 0.27 11.09 7.22
CA ALA A 205 -0.15 12.04 8.25
C ALA A 205 0.91 13.12 8.48
N CYS A 206 2.19 12.72 8.64
CA CYS A 206 3.31 13.65 8.82
C CYS A 206 3.52 14.58 7.61
N ALA A 207 3.33 14.07 6.39
CA ALA A 207 3.51 14.83 5.16
C ALA A 207 2.42 15.90 4.95
N VAL A 208 1.15 15.53 5.15
CA VAL A 208 0.04 16.48 4.97
C VAL A 208 0.06 17.55 6.06
N ALA A 209 0.36 17.17 7.31
CA ALA A 209 0.57 18.07 8.45
C ALA A 209 1.78 19.02 8.35
N ALA A 210 2.66 18.86 7.35
CA ALA A 210 3.88 19.65 7.23
C ALA A 210 3.75 20.73 6.15
N ASP A 211 4.04 21.97 6.52
CA ASP A 211 4.11 23.13 5.62
C ASP A 211 5.54 23.36 5.07
N THR A 212 6.56 22.68 5.63
CA THR A 212 7.94 22.64 5.11
C THR A 212 8.55 21.24 5.18
N GLU A 213 9.61 20.99 4.39
CA GLU A 213 10.35 19.72 4.44
C GLU A 213 10.98 19.46 5.82
N ALA A 214 11.46 20.51 6.49
CA ALA A 214 12.00 20.41 7.83
C ALA A 214 10.92 19.94 8.84
N GLN A 215 9.72 20.53 8.80
CA GLN A 215 8.59 20.05 9.62
C GLN A 215 8.27 18.57 9.34
N PHE A 216 8.29 18.13 8.09
CA PHE A 216 8.01 16.73 7.72
C PHE A 216 8.99 15.76 8.38
N VAL A 217 10.29 16.05 8.32
CA VAL A 217 11.34 15.28 9.02
C VAL A 217 11.06 15.26 10.52
N ARG A 218 10.79 16.43 11.13
CA ARG A 218 10.52 16.55 12.57
C ARG A 218 9.28 15.80 13.03
N ARG A 219 8.20 15.77 12.23
CA ARG A 219 6.96 15.03 12.52
C ARG A 219 7.17 13.51 12.48
N MET A 220 7.82 12.98 11.45
CA MET A 220 8.17 11.54 11.39
C MET A 220 9.02 11.10 12.59
N ARG A 221 9.97 11.93 13.01
CA ARG A 221 10.84 11.67 14.17
C ARG A 221 10.09 11.71 15.50
N ARG A 222 9.09 12.60 15.66
CA ARG A 222 8.18 12.60 16.83
C ARG A 222 7.28 11.37 16.85
N ALA A 223 6.83 10.89 15.70
CA ALA A 223 6.11 9.61 15.55
C ALA A 223 7.02 8.36 15.72
N ASN A 224 8.15 8.49 16.42
CA ASN A 224 9.12 7.43 16.74
C ASN A 224 9.69 6.65 15.54
N LEU A 225 9.56 7.17 14.31
CA LEU A 225 10.13 6.52 13.13
C LEU A 225 11.65 6.73 13.07
N LEU A 226 12.35 5.70 12.59
CA LEU A 226 13.71 5.86 12.10
C LEU A 226 13.65 6.51 10.73
N VAL A 227 14.39 7.60 10.52
CA VAL A 227 14.34 8.45 9.32
C VAL A 227 15.76 8.57 8.75
N HIS A 228 15.94 8.22 7.47
CA HIS A 228 17.26 8.24 6.81
C HIS A 228 17.20 8.91 5.43
N PRO A 229 17.98 9.98 5.17
CA PRO A 229 18.05 10.60 3.85
C PRO A 229 18.72 9.71 2.80
N ARG A 230 18.43 9.94 1.53
CA ARG A 230 19.14 9.43 0.36
C ARG A 230 19.69 10.63 -0.39
N PHE A 231 20.98 10.59 -0.73
CA PHE A 231 21.68 11.70 -1.37
C PHE A 231 21.78 11.53 -2.88
N ALA A 232 22.13 12.61 -3.61
CA ALA A 232 22.54 12.52 -5.00
C ALA A 232 23.88 11.77 -5.13
N ALA A 233 24.07 11.05 -6.23
CA ALA A 233 25.31 10.33 -6.50
C ALA A 233 26.52 11.28 -6.44
N GLY A 234 27.60 10.87 -5.76
CA GLY A 234 28.79 11.70 -5.57
C GLY A 234 28.68 12.80 -4.50
N THR A 235 27.58 12.88 -3.73
CA THR A 235 27.38 13.90 -2.68
C THR A 235 26.86 13.28 -1.38
N ASP A 236 27.07 13.97 -0.25
CA ASP A 236 26.37 13.68 1.01
C ASP A 236 25.60 14.89 1.59
N SER A 237 25.43 15.93 0.76
CA SER A 237 24.71 17.18 1.06
C SER A 237 23.34 17.28 0.38
N VAL A 238 23.21 16.86 -0.89
CA VAL A 238 21.98 17.04 -1.69
C VAL A 238 21.01 15.87 -1.44
N VAL A 239 19.98 16.09 -0.64
CA VAL A 239 18.95 15.06 -0.37
C VAL A 239 17.97 14.94 -1.54
N THR A 240 17.95 13.77 -2.18
CA THR A 240 17.12 13.40 -3.34
C THR A 240 15.94 12.50 -2.98
N GLY A 241 15.96 11.92 -1.78
CA GLY A 241 14.88 11.09 -1.26
C GLY A 241 15.14 10.68 0.18
N TYR A 242 14.34 9.75 0.67
CA TYR A 242 14.49 9.21 2.03
C TYR A 242 14.06 7.74 2.10
N SER A 243 14.28 7.15 3.27
CA SER A 243 13.66 5.90 3.73
C SER A 243 13.26 6.03 5.20
N VAL A 244 12.23 5.30 5.60
CA VAL A 244 11.78 5.15 7.00
C VAL A 244 11.72 3.70 7.43
N ALA A 245 11.76 3.47 8.74
CA ALA A 245 11.44 2.20 9.37
C ALA A 245 10.79 2.43 10.74
N GLU A 246 9.97 1.50 11.21
CA GLU A 246 9.65 1.43 12.64
C GLU A 246 10.93 1.09 13.43
N ARG A 247 11.03 1.55 14.68
CA ARG A 247 12.11 1.14 15.58
C ARG A 247 11.89 -0.33 15.98
N PRO A 248 12.76 -1.27 15.59
CA PRO A 248 12.54 -2.70 15.83
C PRO A 248 12.77 -3.09 17.30
N PRO A 249 12.28 -4.27 17.73
CA PRO A 249 12.67 -4.89 19.00
C PRO A 249 14.19 -5.06 19.12
N LYS A 250 14.69 -5.08 20.37
CA LYS A 250 16.13 -5.25 20.67
C LYS A 250 16.67 -6.52 19.99
N GLY A 251 17.75 -6.36 19.21
CA GLY A 251 18.39 -7.45 18.45
C GLY A 251 17.91 -7.62 17.01
N MET A 252 16.75 -7.07 16.63
CA MET A 252 16.26 -7.12 15.24
C MET A 252 16.76 -5.92 14.41
N ARG A 253 16.94 -6.12 13.09
CA ARG A 253 17.28 -5.05 12.14
C ARG A 253 16.02 -4.33 11.63
N PRO A 254 16.02 -2.99 11.43
CA PRO A 254 14.86 -2.26 10.93
C PRO A 254 14.52 -2.63 9.48
N LEU A 255 13.22 -2.68 9.15
CA LEU A 255 12.74 -2.91 7.78
C LEU A 255 12.50 -1.56 7.07
N TRP A 256 13.40 -1.22 6.14
CA TRP A 256 13.42 0.11 5.51
C TRP A 256 12.58 0.22 4.24
N PHE A 257 11.64 1.16 4.22
CA PHE A 257 10.85 1.54 3.06
C PHE A 257 11.21 2.95 2.60
N GLY A 258 11.60 3.10 1.33
CA GLY A 258 11.72 4.41 0.69
C GLY A 258 10.34 5.04 0.46
N GLY A 259 10.23 6.37 0.41
CA GLY A 259 8.95 7.05 0.18
C GLY A 259 8.15 6.47 -1.00
N GLY A 260 8.80 6.28 -2.15
CA GLY A 260 8.21 5.63 -3.34
C GLY A 260 7.94 4.12 -3.26
N LYS A 261 8.33 3.44 -2.17
CA LYS A 261 7.85 2.09 -1.80
C LYS A 261 6.58 2.15 -0.94
N LEU A 262 6.38 3.22 -0.18
CA LEU A 262 5.13 3.47 0.54
C LEU A 262 4.04 3.83 -0.47
N ALA A 263 4.19 4.98 -1.16
CA ALA A 263 3.27 5.43 -2.21
C ALA A 263 3.97 6.41 -3.18
N GLN A 264 3.38 6.63 -4.37
CA GLN A 264 3.98 7.46 -5.41
C GLN A 264 4.10 8.94 -4.98
N ASP A 265 3.09 9.46 -4.28
CA ASP A 265 3.05 10.82 -3.76
C ASP A 265 3.98 11.06 -2.56
N LEU A 266 4.31 10.02 -1.79
CA LEU A 266 5.27 10.09 -0.69
C LEU A 266 6.73 10.11 -1.18
N THR A 267 6.99 10.15 -2.48
CA THR A 267 8.33 10.45 -3.02
C THR A 267 8.73 11.90 -2.71
N LEU A 268 9.98 12.14 -2.30
CA LEU A 268 10.42 13.48 -1.89
C LEU A 268 10.19 14.57 -2.96
N PRO A 269 10.43 14.32 -4.27
CA PRO A 269 10.05 15.28 -5.32
C PRO A 269 8.55 15.56 -5.40
N SER A 270 7.68 14.59 -5.09
CA SER A 270 6.22 14.77 -5.07
C SER A 270 5.68 15.44 -3.80
N LEU A 271 6.51 15.52 -2.74
CA LEU A 271 6.22 16.27 -1.52
C LEU A 271 6.70 17.73 -1.63
N ARG A 272 7.86 17.96 -2.25
CA ARG A 272 8.42 19.31 -2.48
C ARG A 272 7.47 20.25 -3.23
N THR A 273 6.59 19.74 -4.12
CA THR A 273 5.58 20.57 -4.79
C THR A 273 4.53 21.20 -3.86
N ARG A 274 4.50 20.84 -2.57
CA ARG A 274 3.63 21.47 -1.55
C ARG A 274 4.33 22.56 -0.73
N TRP A 275 5.66 22.63 -0.73
CA TRP A 275 6.45 23.45 0.21
C TRP A 275 7.12 24.64 -0.48
N PRO A 276 7.44 25.74 0.24
CA PRO A 276 8.26 26.82 -0.29
C PRO A 276 9.67 26.34 -0.65
N ASP A 277 10.16 26.72 -1.84
CA ASP A 277 11.53 26.46 -2.29
C ASP A 277 12.40 27.69 -2.02
N GLU A 278 12.64 27.96 -0.74
CA GLU A 278 13.42 29.10 -0.25
C GLU A 278 14.75 28.64 0.37
N PRO A 279 15.87 29.36 0.19
CA PRO A 279 17.19 28.94 0.68
C PRO A 279 17.25 28.67 2.20
N THR A 280 16.51 29.45 2.99
CA THR A 280 16.36 29.30 4.45
C THR A 280 15.63 28.00 4.81
N VAL A 281 14.51 27.72 4.15
CA VAL A 281 13.70 26.51 4.35
C VAL A 281 14.45 25.26 3.91
N ALA A 282 15.21 25.34 2.81
CA ALA A 282 16.09 24.28 2.34
C ALA A 282 17.26 23.99 3.32
N GLN A 283 17.81 25.03 3.94
CA GLN A 283 18.86 24.89 4.97
C GLN A 283 18.33 24.20 6.24
N GLU A 284 17.18 24.63 6.78
CA GLU A 284 16.52 23.93 7.90
C GLU A 284 16.26 22.44 7.60
N ALA A 285 15.83 22.13 6.38
CA ALA A 285 15.56 20.76 5.95
C ALA A 285 16.85 19.92 5.94
N SER A 286 17.94 20.47 5.40
CA SER A 286 19.28 19.84 5.41
C SER A 286 19.76 19.53 6.82
N GLU A 287 19.60 20.48 7.75
CA GLU A 287 19.96 20.32 9.16
C GLU A 287 19.17 19.21 9.85
N GLU A 288 17.85 19.15 9.64
CA GLU A 288 16.99 18.10 10.20
C GLU A 288 17.27 16.72 9.58
N TRP A 289 17.53 16.62 8.27
CA TRP A 289 17.96 15.36 7.63
C TRP A 289 19.30 14.87 8.20
N MET A 290 20.25 15.78 8.42
CA MET A 290 21.57 15.43 8.97
C MET A 290 21.51 15.12 10.47
N ALA A 291 20.60 15.75 11.22
CA ALA A 291 20.32 15.40 12.61
C ALA A 291 19.66 14.01 12.71
N ALA A 292 18.74 13.66 11.79
CA ALA A 292 18.13 12.34 11.69
C ALA A 292 19.17 11.24 11.35
N LYS A 293 19.96 11.45 10.29
CA LYS A 293 21.07 10.58 9.83
C LYS A 293 22.08 10.31 10.95
N ARG A 294 22.37 11.30 11.80
CA ARG A 294 23.34 11.23 12.91
C ARG A 294 22.70 10.87 14.27
N HIS A 295 21.41 10.53 14.29
CA HIS A 295 20.62 10.22 15.51
C HIS A 295 20.74 11.26 16.64
N ARG A 296 20.91 12.54 16.28
CA ARG A 296 20.96 13.68 17.22
C ARG A 296 19.55 14.06 17.68
N ARG A 297 19.40 15.09 18.52
CA ARG A 297 18.09 15.68 18.87
C ARG A 297 17.42 16.30 17.62
N ILE A 298 16.14 16.64 17.71
CA ILE A 298 15.51 17.62 16.79
C ILE A 298 16.22 18.97 17.00
N VAL A 299 16.51 19.67 15.91
CA VAL A 299 17.24 20.96 15.90
C VAL A 299 16.28 22.10 16.16
N HIS A 300 15.15 22.12 15.43
CA HIS A 300 14.20 23.24 15.39
C HIS A 300 12.84 22.82 15.98
N PRO A 301 12.62 22.95 17.30
CA PRO A 301 11.45 22.35 17.95
C PRO A 301 10.14 23.09 17.61
N ASP A 302 9.32 22.50 16.75
CA ASP A 302 7.90 22.91 16.57
C ASP A 302 7.12 22.85 17.90
N ALA A 303 6.01 23.61 17.94
CA ALA A 303 5.11 23.80 19.08
C ALA A 303 4.70 22.52 19.84
N PRO A 304 4.36 22.63 21.15
CA PRO A 304 3.96 21.51 21.99
C PRO A 304 2.67 20.82 21.51
N GLY A 305 2.47 19.58 21.98
CA GLY A 305 1.29 18.77 21.66
C GLY A 305 -0.02 19.37 22.18
N ALA A 306 -1.13 18.98 21.56
CA ALA A 306 -2.44 19.60 21.74
C ALA A 306 -3.47 18.67 22.39
N VAL A 307 -4.57 19.27 22.85
CA VAL A 307 -5.75 18.58 23.40
C VAL A 307 -6.96 18.97 22.54
N LEU A 308 -7.66 17.98 21.97
CA LEU A 308 -8.87 18.23 21.18
C LEU A 308 -10.08 18.45 22.10
N ASP A 309 -10.25 19.69 22.55
CA ASP A 309 -11.48 20.13 23.21
C ASP A 309 -12.61 20.35 22.19
N GLU A 310 -13.84 20.57 22.69
CA GLU A 310 -15.00 20.70 21.81
C GLU A 310 -14.97 22.00 20.97
N VAL A 311 -14.40 23.08 21.51
CA VAL A 311 -14.26 24.36 20.80
C VAL A 311 -13.32 24.20 19.60
N THR A 312 -12.19 23.52 19.79
CA THR A 312 -11.25 23.22 18.71
C THR A 312 -11.83 22.21 17.73
N ALA A 313 -12.53 21.17 18.20
CA ALA A 313 -13.21 20.21 17.33
C ALA A 313 -14.29 20.87 16.44
N ARG A 314 -15.03 21.85 16.98
CA ARG A 314 -15.95 22.69 16.19
C ARG A 314 -15.20 23.48 15.12
N ARG A 315 -14.08 24.14 15.46
CA ARG A 315 -13.25 24.88 14.48
C ARG A 315 -12.71 23.97 13.37
N LEU A 316 -12.12 22.82 13.71
CA LEU A 316 -11.61 21.86 12.73
C LEU A 316 -12.74 21.25 11.87
N ALA A 317 -13.92 21.02 12.43
CA ALA A 317 -15.09 20.60 11.67
C ALA A 317 -15.63 21.72 10.75
N ASP A 318 -15.45 23.00 11.09
CA ASP A 318 -15.77 24.12 10.20
C ASP A 318 -14.73 24.28 9.07
N GLU A 319 -13.44 24.09 9.37
CA GLU A 319 -12.34 24.01 8.38
C GLU A 319 -12.65 22.91 7.34
N LEU A 320 -12.89 21.66 7.79
CA LEU A 320 -13.24 20.52 6.93
C LEU A 320 -14.56 20.73 6.16
N ARG A 321 -15.52 21.49 6.72
CA ARG A 321 -16.77 21.81 6.03
C ARG A 321 -16.56 22.76 4.84
N GLU A 322 -15.66 23.74 4.96
CA GLU A 322 -15.31 24.63 3.85
C GLU A 322 -14.47 23.92 2.79
N VAL A 323 -13.51 23.08 3.18
CA VAL A 323 -12.81 22.17 2.25
C VAL A 323 -13.84 21.39 1.41
N ARG A 324 -14.79 20.71 2.06
CA ARG A 324 -15.85 19.96 1.37
C ARG A 324 -16.73 20.83 0.47
N ARG A 325 -17.08 22.06 0.87
CA ARG A 325 -17.83 23.01 0.02
C ARG A 325 -17.09 23.43 -1.25
N ARG A 326 -15.76 23.30 -1.29
CA ARG A 326 -14.95 23.49 -2.49
C ARG A 326 -14.82 22.19 -3.30
N LEU A 327 -14.65 21.04 -2.66
CA LEU A 327 -14.62 19.73 -3.34
C LEU A 327 -15.87 19.50 -4.21
N VAL A 328 -17.07 19.78 -3.67
CA VAL A 328 -18.33 19.63 -4.43
C VAL A 328 -18.55 20.69 -5.53
N LYS A 329 -17.56 21.55 -5.80
CA LYS A 329 -17.53 22.50 -6.92
C LYS A 329 -16.45 22.19 -7.95
N LEU A 330 -15.60 21.20 -7.71
CA LEU A 330 -14.63 20.73 -8.69
C LEU A 330 -15.36 19.98 -9.81
N ALA A 331 -14.95 20.19 -11.06
CA ALA A 331 -15.44 19.38 -12.17
C ALA A 331 -14.99 17.92 -11.96
N PRO A 332 -15.83 16.89 -12.24
CA PRO A 332 -15.45 15.49 -12.00
C PRO A 332 -14.20 15.04 -12.77
N ASP A 333 -13.96 15.65 -13.92
CA ASP A 333 -12.82 15.44 -14.82
C ASP A 333 -11.57 16.27 -14.48
N ASP A 334 -11.62 17.16 -13.48
CA ASP A 334 -10.42 17.84 -12.93
C ASP A 334 -9.60 16.87 -12.07
N HIS A 335 -8.94 15.94 -12.74
CA HIS A 335 -8.13 14.91 -12.11
C HIS A 335 -6.95 15.49 -11.31
N GLN A 336 -6.49 16.73 -11.58
CA GLN A 336 -5.44 17.37 -10.77
C GLN A 336 -6.00 17.82 -9.42
N ALA A 337 -7.08 18.62 -9.41
CA ALA A 337 -7.67 19.08 -8.16
C ALA A 337 -8.24 17.93 -7.32
N TRP A 338 -8.86 16.93 -7.94
CA TRP A 338 -9.31 15.72 -7.23
C TRP A 338 -8.15 14.89 -6.68
N ALA A 339 -7.04 14.76 -7.41
CA ALA A 339 -5.87 14.04 -6.90
C ALA A 339 -5.17 14.80 -5.75
N HIS A 340 -5.16 16.13 -5.79
CA HIS A 340 -4.73 16.96 -4.67
C HIS A 340 -5.62 16.78 -3.44
N ALA A 341 -6.94 16.93 -3.61
CA ALA A 341 -7.93 16.72 -2.57
C ALA A 341 -7.81 15.35 -1.91
N ALA A 342 -7.60 14.31 -2.72
CA ALA A 342 -7.41 12.94 -2.28
C ALA A 342 -6.18 12.78 -1.37
N ARG A 343 -5.06 13.45 -1.65
CA ARG A 343 -3.88 13.47 -0.76
C ARG A 343 -4.19 14.12 0.59
N GLU A 344 -4.78 15.31 0.57
CA GLU A 344 -5.10 16.09 1.77
C GLU A 344 -6.11 15.35 2.66
N ALA A 345 -7.23 14.91 2.09
CA ALA A 345 -8.24 14.10 2.77
C ALA A 345 -7.64 12.82 3.37
N SER A 346 -6.84 12.09 2.59
CA SER A 346 -6.14 10.88 3.04
C SER A 346 -5.18 11.18 4.22
N GLY A 347 -4.53 12.35 4.24
CA GLY A 347 -3.74 12.83 5.38
C GLY A 347 -4.56 13.05 6.64
N VAL A 348 -5.72 13.69 6.54
CA VAL A 348 -6.68 13.88 7.66
C VAL A 348 -7.12 12.52 8.21
N PHE A 349 -7.54 11.57 7.35
CA PHE A 349 -7.89 10.21 7.76
C PHE A 349 -6.71 9.46 8.41
N ALA A 350 -5.49 9.63 7.90
CA ALA A 350 -4.29 9.00 8.44
C ALA A 350 -3.91 9.55 9.83
N ALA A 351 -4.00 10.87 10.03
CA ALA A 351 -3.74 11.51 11.30
C ALA A 351 -4.81 11.17 12.35
N TRP A 352 -6.08 11.11 11.95
CA TRP A 352 -7.16 10.70 12.85
C TRP A 352 -7.05 9.22 13.25
N SER A 353 -6.72 8.34 12.29
CA SER A 353 -6.37 6.94 12.56
C SER A 353 -5.20 6.82 13.54
N HIS A 354 -4.13 7.61 13.37
CA HIS A 354 -2.99 7.61 14.29
C HIS A 354 -3.36 8.04 15.72
N ALA A 355 -4.38 8.89 15.89
CA ALA A 355 -4.87 9.35 17.19
C ALA A 355 -5.96 8.46 17.82
N THR A 356 -6.53 7.49 17.10
CA THR A 356 -7.73 6.74 17.53
C THR A 356 -7.72 5.23 17.23
N GLU A 357 -6.73 4.68 16.50
CA GLU A 357 -6.72 3.28 16.06
C GLU A 357 -5.36 2.59 16.22
N ASP A 358 -5.35 1.40 16.83
CA ASP A 358 -4.17 0.51 16.95
C ASP A 358 -3.71 -0.15 15.62
N GLY A 359 -4.18 0.38 14.49
CA GLY A 359 -3.61 0.19 13.15
C GLY A 359 -4.41 -0.67 12.18
N GLN A 360 -5.31 -1.53 12.63
CA GLN A 360 -6.27 -2.22 11.75
C GLN A 360 -7.68 -1.58 11.76
N GLY A 361 -7.82 -0.35 12.26
CA GLY A 361 -9.09 0.36 12.26
C GLY A 361 -9.53 0.82 10.85
N PRO A 362 -10.83 1.18 10.69
CA PRO A 362 -11.39 1.52 9.39
C PRO A 362 -10.93 2.88 8.83
N LEU A 363 -10.52 3.86 9.64
CA LEU A 363 -9.97 5.15 9.18
C LEU A 363 -8.64 4.95 8.44
N GLY A 364 -7.78 4.06 8.96
CA GLY A 364 -6.53 3.68 8.30
C GLY A 364 -6.75 3.05 6.92
N ARG A 365 -7.85 2.30 6.75
CA ARG A 365 -8.28 1.81 5.42
C ARG A 365 -8.73 2.94 4.50
N THR A 366 -9.52 3.92 4.97
CA THR A 366 -9.94 5.07 4.15
C THR A 366 -8.80 5.96 3.72
N ALA A 367 -7.82 6.18 4.59
CA ALA A 367 -6.59 6.85 4.21
C ALA A 367 -5.98 6.15 2.99
N ARG A 368 -5.83 4.83 3.04
CA ARG A 368 -5.27 4.04 1.93
C ARG A 368 -6.16 3.98 0.68
N THR A 369 -7.49 4.00 0.83
CA THR A 369 -8.42 4.07 -0.32
C THR A 369 -8.33 5.43 -1.00
N LEU A 370 -8.48 6.53 -0.27
CA LEU A 370 -8.35 7.89 -0.81
C LEU A 370 -6.94 8.19 -1.33
N ALA A 371 -5.90 7.60 -0.76
CA ALA A 371 -4.54 7.70 -1.29
C ALA A 371 -4.44 7.18 -2.74
N ARG A 372 -5.15 6.10 -3.09
CA ARG A 372 -5.16 5.55 -4.46
C ARG A 372 -5.78 6.54 -5.43
N SER A 373 -6.90 7.17 -5.06
CA SER A 373 -7.58 8.21 -5.85
C SER A 373 -6.61 9.34 -6.29
N ALA A 374 -5.57 9.62 -5.48
CA ALA A 374 -4.54 10.60 -5.82
C ALA A 374 -3.51 10.18 -6.88
N HIS A 375 -3.43 8.89 -7.27
CA HIS A 375 -2.38 8.35 -8.15
C HIS A 375 -2.95 7.79 -9.46
N ARG A 376 -3.83 8.54 -10.12
CA ARG A 376 -4.33 8.21 -11.48
C ARG A 376 -3.16 7.98 -12.43
N SER A 377 -3.19 6.88 -13.19
CA SER A 377 -2.15 6.51 -14.15
C SER A 377 -1.96 7.60 -15.22
N GLY A 378 -0.72 7.84 -15.61
CA GLY A 378 -0.33 8.95 -16.49
C GLY A 378 -0.33 10.34 -15.82
N LEU A 379 -1.08 10.54 -14.72
CA LEU A 379 -1.14 11.83 -14.02
C LEU A 379 0.15 12.06 -13.20
N LYS A 380 0.80 13.20 -13.46
CA LYS A 380 1.80 13.78 -12.56
C LYS A 380 1.18 15.01 -11.91
N ILE A 381 1.21 15.07 -10.58
CA ILE A 381 0.85 16.30 -9.86
C ILE A 381 2.05 17.24 -9.93
N THR A 382 1.87 18.36 -10.64
CA THR A 382 2.92 19.35 -10.94
C THR A 382 2.65 20.72 -10.33
N THR A 383 1.38 21.07 -10.11
CA THR A 383 0.95 22.35 -9.56
C THR A 383 0.96 22.30 -8.02
N PRO A 384 1.25 23.39 -7.31
CA PRO A 384 0.95 23.48 -5.88
C PRO A 384 -0.57 23.57 -5.63
N LEU A 385 -1.06 22.93 -4.56
CA LEU A 385 -2.44 23.15 -4.11
C LEU A 385 -2.52 24.48 -3.35
N GLU A 386 -3.55 25.28 -3.63
CA GLU A 386 -3.82 26.53 -2.90
C GLU A 386 -4.79 26.35 -1.72
N ALA A 387 -4.83 27.34 -0.83
CA ALA A 387 -5.91 27.46 0.14
C ALA A 387 -7.24 27.80 -0.58
N PRO A 388 -8.40 27.29 -0.11
CA PRO A 388 -8.63 26.61 1.16
C PRO A 388 -8.68 25.07 1.04
N LEU A 389 -8.12 24.46 0.00
CA LEU A 389 -8.12 22.99 -0.15
C LEU A 389 -7.03 22.29 0.69
N ARG A 390 -6.00 23.04 1.15
CA ARG A 390 -5.00 22.54 2.09
C ARG A 390 -5.61 22.26 3.47
N THR A 391 -5.16 21.18 4.09
CA THR A 391 -5.62 20.66 5.39
C THR A 391 -4.50 20.53 6.42
N SER A 392 -3.33 21.15 6.17
CA SER A 392 -2.13 21.00 7.01
C SER A 392 -2.38 21.39 8.47
N GLY A 393 -3.06 22.51 8.73
CA GLY A 393 -3.44 22.94 10.08
C GLY A 393 -4.31 21.92 10.84
N THR A 394 -5.42 21.48 10.25
CA THR A 394 -6.26 20.40 10.80
C THR A 394 -5.44 19.13 11.03
N THR A 395 -4.71 18.65 10.02
CA THR A 395 -3.96 17.39 10.09
C THR A 395 -2.83 17.45 11.13
N ALA A 396 -2.15 18.58 11.24
CA ALA A 396 -1.13 18.84 12.24
C ALA A 396 -1.69 18.85 13.66
N PHE A 397 -2.92 19.33 13.84
CA PHE A 397 -3.61 19.27 15.11
C PHE A 397 -3.97 17.83 15.47
N LEU A 398 -4.63 17.08 14.57
CA LEU A 398 -5.03 15.70 14.81
C LEU A 398 -3.83 14.79 15.12
N LEU A 399 -2.71 14.97 14.40
CA LEU A 399 -1.44 14.26 14.64
C LEU A 399 -0.75 14.66 15.96
N ALA A 400 -1.14 15.79 16.57
CA ALA A 400 -0.61 16.29 17.84
C ALA A 400 -1.54 16.01 19.04
N VAL A 401 -2.65 15.29 18.84
CA VAL A 401 -3.56 14.88 19.91
C VAL A 401 -2.89 13.83 20.79
N THR A 402 -2.87 14.06 22.10
CA THR A 402 -2.18 13.21 23.10
C THR A 402 -3.11 12.51 24.09
N LYS A 403 -4.44 12.68 23.92
CA LYS A 403 -5.49 12.11 24.77
C LYS A 403 -6.70 11.74 23.91
N ALA A 404 -7.46 10.73 24.32
CA ALA A 404 -8.71 10.39 23.66
C ALA A 404 -9.63 11.63 23.57
N PRO A 405 -10.27 11.88 22.41
CA PRO A 405 -11.18 13.01 22.22
C PRO A 405 -12.47 12.80 23.03
N SER A 406 -13.22 13.88 23.27
CA SER A 406 -14.59 13.71 23.78
C SER A 406 -15.49 13.07 22.70
N PRO A 407 -16.54 12.30 23.06
CA PRO A 407 -17.43 11.68 22.07
C PRO A 407 -18.09 12.70 21.14
N MET A 408 -18.41 13.90 21.63
CA MET A 408 -18.91 15.02 20.82
C MET A 408 -17.85 15.54 19.84
N ALA A 409 -16.61 15.72 20.27
CA ALA A 409 -15.51 16.14 19.40
C ALA A 409 -15.26 15.10 18.28
N GLN A 410 -15.26 13.81 18.63
CA GLN A 410 -15.15 12.71 17.68
C GLN A 410 -16.32 12.70 16.68
N ALA A 411 -17.57 12.82 17.13
CA ALA A 411 -18.74 12.86 16.26
C ALA A 411 -18.72 14.05 15.28
N LEU A 412 -18.29 15.24 15.72
CA LEU A 412 -18.18 16.43 14.88
C LEU A 412 -17.17 16.25 13.73
N ILE A 413 -15.99 15.71 14.03
CA ILE A 413 -14.93 15.44 13.05
C ILE A 413 -15.36 14.32 12.09
N MET A 414 -15.84 13.19 12.62
CA MET A 414 -16.31 12.04 11.83
C MET A 414 -17.43 12.41 10.85
N ASN A 415 -18.40 13.23 11.27
CA ASN A 415 -19.50 13.70 10.43
C ASN A 415 -19.00 14.50 9.19
N GLN A 416 -17.94 15.30 9.31
CA GLN A 416 -17.37 15.99 8.13
C GLN A 416 -16.52 15.06 7.28
N MET A 417 -15.75 14.16 7.90
CA MET A 417 -14.94 13.16 7.20
C MET A 417 -15.80 12.21 6.35
N LEU A 418 -16.90 11.69 6.90
CA LEU A 418 -17.90 10.89 6.16
C LEU A 418 -18.50 11.65 4.97
N ARG A 419 -18.81 12.95 5.14
CA ARG A 419 -19.33 13.80 4.06
C ARG A 419 -18.28 14.15 3.01
N MET A 420 -17.00 14.14 3.37
CA MET A 420 -15.88 14.30 2.45
C MET A 420 -15.67 13.02 1.63
N THR A 421 -15.70 11.83 2.26
CA THR A 421 -15.68 10.53 1.58
C THR A 421 -16.76 10.42 0.49
N ARG A 422 -17.98 10.90 0.79
CA ARG A 422 -19.07 10.90 -0.20
C ARG A 422 -18.78 11.76 -1.44
N ALA A 423 -18.10 12.90 -1.30
CA ALA A 423 -17.73 13.72 -2.46
C ALA A 423 -16.76 12.98 -3.41
N PHE A 424 -15.87 12.14 -2.89
CA PHE A 424 -15.04 11.26 -3.72
C PHE A 424 -15.85 10.12 -4.36
N GLN A 425 -16.83 9.55 -3.65
CA GLN A 425 -17.76 8.57 -4.22
C GLN A 425 -18.53 9.17 -5.41
N ASP A 426 -19.10 10.35 -5.24
CA ASP A 426 -19.87 11.05 -6.27
C ASP A 426 -18.98 11.34 -7.51
N MET A 427 -17.71 11.71 -7.31
CA MET A 427 -16.72 11.93 -8.38
C MET A 427 -16.33 10.63 -9.11
N HIS A 428 -16.00 9.55 -8.39
CA HIS A 428 -15.65 8.28 -9.04
C HIS A 428 -16.85 7.67 -9.78
N GLN A 429 -18.07 7.85 -9.26
CA GLN A 429 -19.30 7.45 -9.94
C GLN A 429 -19.51 8.25 -11.24
N ALA A 430 -19.29 9.58 -11.23
CA ALA A 430 -19.36 10.42 -12.42
C ALA A 430 -18.31 10.01 -13.48
N ASN A 431 -17.11 9.65 -13.06
CA ASN A 431 -16.05 9.10 -13.93
C ASN A 431 -16.26 7.63 -14.36
N LYS A 432 -17.35 6.97 -13.91
CA LYS A 432 -17.67 5.56 -14.15
C LYS A 432 -16.64 4.57 -13.58
N GLU A 433 -15.93 4.96 -12.53
CA GLU A 433 -14.86 4.21 -11.87
C GLU A 433 -15.46 3.28 -10.80
N LEU A 434 -16.18 2.27 -11.28
CA LEU A 434 -16.99 1.36 -10.46
C LEU A 434 -16.21 0.71 -9.31
N ARG A 435 -14.97 0.27 -9.55
CA ARG A 435 -14.10 -0.31 -8.51
C ARG A 435 -13.80 0.66 -7.37
N GLU A 436 -13.37 1.87 -7.70
CA GLU A 436 -13.00 2.88 -6.70
C GLU A 436 -14.25 3.36 -5.94
N THR A 437 -15.38 3.47 -6.64
CA THR A 437 -16.71 3.70 -6.03
C THR A 437 -17.06 2.61 -5.02
N GLN A 438 -16.87 1.33 -5.37
CA GLN A 438 -17.16 0.20 -4.49
C GLN A 438 -16.21 0.16 -3.27
N LEU A 439 -14.90 0.33 -3.48
CA LEU A 439 -13.90 0.40 -2.40
C LEU A 439 -14.23 1.52 -1.39
N ILE A 440 -14.69 2.68 -1.88
CA ILE A 440 -15.12 3.79 -1.02
C ILE A 440 -16.41 3.45 -0.26
N VAL A 441 -17.40 2.82 -0.91
CA VAL A 441 -18.68 2.42 -0.28
C VAL A 441 -18.47 1.38 0.81
N ASP A 442 -17.66 0.35 0.59
CA ASP A 442 -17.39 -0.68 1.60
C ASP A 442 -16.57 -0.14 2.77
N THR A 443 -15.62 0.76 2.47
CA THR A 443 -14.94 1.52 3.52
C THR A 443 -15.94 2.35 4.34
N PHE A 444 -16.86 3.07 3.69
CA PHE A 444 -17.86 3.91 4.35
C PHE A 444 -18.84 3.10 5.21
N ARG A 445 -19.25 1.91 4.76
CA ARG A 445 -20.06 0.96 5.56
C ARG A 445 -19.36 0.56 6.86
N GLN A 446 -18.06 0.23 6.78
CA GLN A 446 -17.23 -0.12 7.95
C GLN A 446 -16.96 1.06 8.90
N HIS A 447 -17.17 2.31 8.46
CA HIS A 447 -17.10 3.48 9.35
C HIS A 447 -18.38 3.64 10.14
N LEU A 448 -19.53 3.52 9.47
CA LEU A 448 -20.82 3.64 10.12
C LEU A 448 -21.02 2.58 11.20
N SER A 449 -20.53 1.35 11.01
CA SER A 449 -20.60 0.32 12.07
C SER A 449 -19.81 0.68 13.34
N VAL A 450 -18.68 1.40 13.23
CA VAL A 450 -17.87 1.82 14.39
C VAL A 450 -18.39 3.12 15.02
N VAL A 451 -19.07 3.98 14.26
CA VAL A 451 -19.73 5.19 14.79
C VAL A 451 -21.14 4.89 15.34
N ALA A 452 -21.72 3.73 15.02
CA ALA A 452 -23.03 3.28 15.49
C ALA A 452 -23.00 2.29 16.66
N GLU A 453 -21.82 1.94 17.19
CA GLU A 453 -21.75 1.39 18.55
C GLU A 453 -22.32 2.44 19.53
N PRO A 454 -23.07 2.04 20.57
CA PRO A 454 -23.73 3.01 21.45
C PRO A 454 -22.74 3.98 22.08
N LEU A 455 -22.91 5.27 21.78
CA LEU A 455 -22.30 6.34 22.58
C LEU A 455 -22.75 6.11 24.04
N PRO A 456 -21.82 6.05 25.02
CA PRO A 456 -22.18 5.75 26.40
C PRO A 456 -23.20 6.78 26.89
N GLU A 457 -24.25 6.31 27.55
CA GLU A 457 -25.36 7.16 27.99
C GLU A 457 -24.82 8.32 28.83
N VAL A 458 -25.11 9.54 28.38
CA VAL A 458 -24.76 10.74 29.13
C VAL A 458 -25.75 10.85 30.27
N GLU A 459 -25.38 10.27 31.41
CA GLU A 459 -25.97 10.47 32.74
C GLU A 459 -26.49 11.91 32.86
N PRO A 460 -27.83 12.11 32.84
CA PRO A 460 -28.40 13.44 32.70
C PRO A 460 -28.06 14.24 33.95
N SER A 461 -27.25 15.29 33.77
CA SER A 461 -26.62 16.03 34.86
C SER A 461 -27.67 16.64 35.79
N SER A 462 -27.94 15.93 36.88
CA SER A 462 -29.01 16.26 37.81
C SER A 462 -28.89 17.71 38.28
N PRO A 463 -29.95 18.53 38.17
CA PRO A 463 -29.88 19.94 38.50
C PRO A 463 -29.51 20.08 39.97
N LYS A 464 -28.41 20.80 40.24
CA LYS A 464 -27.89 21.01 41.60
C LYS A 464 -28.94 21.71 42.47
N ARG A 465 -29.76 20.93 43.18
CA ARG A 465 -30.55 21.45 44.30
C ARG A 465 -29.59 22.00 45.34
N SER A 466 -29.69 23.31 45.57
CA SER A 466 -29.06 23.95 46.73
C SER A 466 -29.59 23.29 48.00
N ALA A 467 -28.70 22.66 48.76
CA ALA A 467 -28.96 22.19 50.11
C ALA A 467 -28.31 23.17 51.09
N ALA A 468 -29.09 23.67 52.05
CA ALA A 468 -28.66 24.71 52.97
C ALA A 468 -27.61 24.21 53.99
N HIS A 469 -26.98 25.16 54.70
CA HIS A 469 -26.07 24.85 55.81
C HIS A 469 -26.70 23.95 56.87
N ALA A 470 -25.96 22.90 57.25
CA ALA A 470 -26.02 22.30 58.58
C ALA A 470 -24.57 22.16 59.09
N GLY A 471 -24.35 22.49 60.37
CA GLY A 471 -23.03 22.46 61.00
C GLY A 471 -22.57 21.06 61.44
N PRO A 472 -21.32 20.92 61.92
CA PRO A 472 -20.74 19.63 62.29
C PRO A 472 -21.26 19.11 63.64
N ALA A 473 -21.41 17.79 63.76
CA ALA A 473 -21.70 17.08 65.00
C ALA A 473 -20.69 15.94 65.23
N ARG A 474 -20.31 15.68 66.50
CA ARG A 474 -19.27 14.71 66.90
C ARG A 474 -19.81 13.56 67.77
N ALA A 475 -19.60 12.33 67.29
CA ALA A 475 -19.12 11.12 67.97
C ALA A 475 -19.55 10.72 69.41
N ARG A 476 -19.94 9.43 69.54
CA ARG A 476 -19.71 8.40 70.62
C ARG A 476 -20.34 7.08 70.09
N GLY A 477 -19.91 5.84 70.30
CA GLY A 477 -18.86 5.21 71.15
C GLY A 477 -19.49 4.18 72.13
N ALA A 478 -18.99 2.97 72.42
CA ALA A 478 -17.83 2.18 71.92
C ALA A 478 -17.86 0.72 72.51
N LEU A 479 -16.79 -0.09 72.30
CA LEU A 479 -16.42 -1.37 72.98
C LEU A 479 -17.18 -2.65 72.52
N ARG A 480 -16.65 -3.91 72.56
CA ARG A 480 -15.32 -4.59 72.77
C ARG A 480 -15.51 -6.09 72.32
N GLU A 481 -14.59 -7.09 72.27
CA GLU A 481 -13.16 -7.35 72.59
C GLU A 481 -12.64 -8.51 71.66
N THR A 482 -11.34 -8.68 71.32
CA THR A 482 -10.27 -9.59 71.88
C THR A 482 -10.69 -11.04 72.25
N GLN A 483 -9.84 -12.09 72.21
CA GLN A 483 -8.36 -12.23 72.20
C GLN A 483 -7.83 -13.28 71.16
N GLY A 484 -6.57 -13.73 71.27
CA GLY A 484 -5.97 -14.87 70.54
C GLY A 484 -4.73 -15.46 71.28
N PRO A 485 -4.12 -16.56 70.79
CA PRO A 485 -2.75 -17.00 71.16
C PRO A 485 -1.93 -17.46 69.90
N THR A 486 -0.63 -17.81 69.87
CA THR A 486 0.55 -17.81 70.79
C THR A 486 1.86 -17.72 69.96
N VAL A 487 3.05 -17.82 70.59
CA VAL A 487 4.39 -17.94 69.93
C VAL A 487 5.22 -19.03 70.66
N GLU A 488 6.11 -19.76 69.97
CA GLU A 488 7.30 -20.37 70.61
C GLU A 488 8.44 -20.74 69.61
N HIS A 489 9.66 -20.93 70.14
CA HIS A 489 10.92 -21.24 69.42
C HIS A 489 11.66 -22.40 70.11
N PRO A 490 12.29 -23.31 69.34
CA PRO A 490 13.73 -23.58 69.47
C PRO A 490 14.42 -23.80 68.09
N TYR A 491 15.71 -24.06 67.90
CA TYR A 491 17.01 -23.73 68.53
C TYR A 491 18.04 -24.79 68.03
N VAL A 492 19.01 -24.40 67.17
CA VAL A 492 20.34 -25.07 66.95
C VAL A 492 20.31 -26.46 66.24
N ASP A 493 21.34 -26.95 65.51
CA ASP A 493 22.75 -26.56 65.32
C ASP A 493 23.24 -26.53 63.83
N ARG A 494 24.56 -26.27 63.65
CA ARG A 494 25.48 -26.44 62.50
C ARG A 494 25.18 -27.68 61.60
N THR A 495 25.65 -27.80 60.34
CA THR A 495 27.04 -27.72 59.84
C THR A 495 27.18 -27.51 58.32
N SER A 496 28.42 -27.16 57.88
CA SER A 496 29.06 -27.40 56.55
C SER A 496 28.33 -26.98 55.25
N ARG A 497 28.86 -26.12 54.35
CA ARG A 497 30.22 -25.87 53.81
C ARG A 497 30.70 -26.83 52.70
N THR A 498 30.23 -26.57 51.47
CA THR A 498 30.93 -26.58 50.16
C THR A 498 29.99 -25.86 49.17
N ASP A 499 30.35 -24.88 48.34
CA ASP A 499 31.56 -24.56 47.56
C ASP A 499 31.63 -25.33 46.23
N HIS A 500 32.17 -24.66 45.19
CA HIS A 500 32.05 -24.93 43.73
C HIS A 500 30.65 -24.62 43.16
N GLY A 501 30.50 -24.10 41.93
CA GLY A 501 31.53 -23.69 40.96
C GLY A 501 30.91 -23.24 39.63
N MET A 502 31.73 -22.63 38.75
CA MET A 502 31.40 -22.30 37.36
C MET A 502 31.07 -23.59 36.54
N GLU A 503 30.43 -23.55 35.36
CA GLU A 503 30.59 -22.58 34.27
C GLU A 503 29.47 -22.67 33.20
N LEU A 504 29.45 -21.67 32.29
CA LEU A 504 28.70 -21.49 31.02
C LEU A 504 27.57 -20.43 31.01
#